data_AF-A0A9W8H4X7-F1
#
_entry.id   AF-A0A9W8H4X7-F1
#
_cell.length_a   1.000
_cell.length_b   1.000
_cell.length_c   1.000
_cell.angle_alpha   90.00
_cell.angle_beta   90.00
_cell.angle_gamma   90.00
#
_symmetry.space_group_name_H-M   'P 1'
#
loop_
_entity.id
_entity.type
_entity.pdbx_description
1 polymer ?
#
loop_
_entity_poly.entity_id
_entity_poly.type
_entity_poly.pdbx_seq_one_letter_code
_entity_poly.pdbx_strand_id
1 'polypeptide(L)'
;MDATSPDPTTAGDTHTQQPSESSGAKKPRVTRITKKKGELLTEDEKKANHIASEQKRRQNIRTGYDQLIQIVPTLTPSQRSEALILQKTVEYIKYLLMEREILEGQVSDAGR
;
A
#
# COMPACT_ATOMS: atom_id res chain seq x y z
N MET A 1 44.64 -28.30 29.95
CA MET A 1 43.23 -27.93 29.75
C MET A 1 43.21 -26.77 28.76
N ASP A 2 42.97 -26.86 27.46
CA ASP A 2 42.76 -27.93 26.49
C ASP A 2 43.14 -27.32 25.13
N ALA A 3 43.68 -28.14 24.24
CA ALA A 3 43.98 -27.78 22.87
C ALA A 3 42.73 -27.96 22.00
N THR A 4 42.44 -27.03 21.10
CA THR A 4 41.95 -27.31 19.71
C THR A 4 41.74 -26.02 18.93
N SER A 5 42.45 -25.89 17.81
CA SER A 5 42.09 -25.04 16.67
C SER A 5 41.18 -25.85 15.70
N PRO A 6 40.89 -25.36 14.48
CA PRO A 6 39.54 -25.08 13.96
C PRO A 6 39.02 -26.14 12.97
N ASP A 7 37.74 -26.07 12.61
CA ASP A 7 37.28 -26.69 11.35
C ASP A 7 36.20 -25.86 10.62
N PRO A 8 36.36 -25.61 9.31
CA PRO A 8 35.35 -25.05 8.42
C PRO A 8 34.58 -26.19 7.72
N THR A 9 33.25 -26.21 7.81
CA THR A 9 32.43 -27.13 7.01
C THR A 9 32.02 -26.47 5.69
N THR A 10 32.64 -26.95 4.62
CA THR A 10 32.22 -26.83 3.22
C THR A 10 31.32 -28.00 2.86
N ALA A 11 30.07 -27.73 2.50
CA ALA A 11 29.21 -28.52 1.59
C ALA A 11 28.01 -27.61 1.25
N GLY A 12 27.74 -27.19 0.02
CA GLY A 12 27.84 -27.92 -1.24
C GLY A 12 26.41 -28.23 -1.69
N ASP A 13 25.69 -27.23 -2.21
CA ASP A 13 24.49 -27.48 -3.02
C ASP A 13 24.59 -26.68 -4.32
N THR A 14 25.01 -27.40 -5.34
CA THR A 14 24.98 -27.06 -6.76
C THR A 14 23.53 -27.05 -7.24
N HIS A 15 22.99 -25.87 -7.57
CA HIS A 15 21.88 -25.79 -8.53
C HIS A 15 22.31 -25.07 -9.81
N THR A 16 22.19 -25.85 -10.87
CA THR A 16 22.58 -25.66 -12.25
C THR A 16 22.03 -24.40 -12.91
N GLN A 17 22.86 -23.90 -13.82
CA GLN A 17 22.70 -22.74 -14.70
C GLN A 17 21.49 -22.85 -15.63
N GLN A 18 20.88 -21.71 -15.98
CA GLN A 18 20.13 -21.56 -17.22
C GLN A 18 20.58 -20.28 -17.95
N PRO A 19 20.77 -20.30 -19.28
CA PRO A 19 21.67 -19.38 -19.96
C PRO A 19 21.00 -18.20 -20.68
N SER A 20 21.83 -17.16 -20.85
CA SER A 20 21.99 -16.28 -22.02
C SER A 20 20.86 -15.38 -22.51
N GLU A 21 21.25 -14.10 -22.56
CA GLU A 21 20.69 -12.98 -23.32
C GLU A 21 20.39 -13.31 -24.79
N SER A 22 19.31 -12.73 -25.33
CA SER A 22 19.24 -12.43 -26.76
C SER A 22 18.54 -11.09 -27.00
N SER A 23 19.30 -10.22 -27.67
CA SER A 23 18.95 -8.90 -28.18
C SER A 23 17.77 -8.94 -29.16
N GLY A 24 16.93 -7.90 -29.15
CA GLY A 24 15.98 -7.69 -30.24
C GLY A 24 14.87 -6.70 -29.97
N ALA A 25 15.18 -5.41 -30.05
CA ALA A 25 14.17 -4.36 -30.09
C ALA A 25 13.24 -4.51 -31.30
N LYS A 26 11.94 -4.75 -31.06
CA LYS A 26 10.86 -4.43 -32.02
C LYS A 26 9.64 -3.88 -31.28
N LYS A 27 9.36 -2.59 -31.46
CA LYS A 27 8.14 -1.92 -30.96
C LYS A 27 6.93 -2.51 -31.68
N PRO A 28 5.87 -2.98 -30.98
CA PRO A 28 4.63 -3.33 -31.65
C PRO A 28 3.81 -2.04 -31.89
N ARG A 29 3.46 -1.85 -33.15
CA ARG A 29 2.48 -0.88 -33.64
C ARG A 29 1.14 -1.15 -32.96
N VAL A 30 0.62 -0.18 -32.22
CA VAL A 30 -0.69 -0.28 -31.54
C VAL A 30 -1.80 -0.23 -32.59
N THR A 31 -2.20 -1.38 -33.12
CA THR A 31 -3.50 -1.53 -33.78
C THR A 31 -4.55 -1.68 -32.69
N ARG A 32 -5.34 -0.62 -32.49
CA ARG A 32 -6.49 -0.60 -31.57
C ARG A 32 -7.56 -1.57 -32.10
N ILE A 33 -7.55 -2.81 -31.61
CA ILE A 33 -8.58 -3.79 -31.93
C ILE A 33 -9.79 -3.52 -31.04
N THR A 34 -10.89 -3.09 -31.65
CA THR A 34 -12.21 -3.01 -31.02
C THR A 34 -12.73 -4.44 -30.81
N LYS A 35 -12.54 -5.01 -29.62
CA LYS A 35 -13.02 -6.37 -29.30
C LYS A 35 -14.54 -6.42 -29.12
N LYS A 36 -15.18 -7.42 -29.74
CA LYS A 36 -16.60 -7.74 -29.59
C LYS A 36 -16.86 -8.31 -28.19
N LYS A 37 -17.98 -7.88 -27.58
CA LYS A 37 -18.44 -8.29 -26.25
C LYS A 37 -18.72 -9.81 -26.23
N GLY A 38 -17.81 -10.59 -25.63
CA GLY A 38 -17.96 -12.04 -25.46
C GLY A 38 -16.68 -12.89 -25.51
N GLU A 39 -15.55 -12.35 -25.99
CA GLU A 39 -14.28 -13.07 -25.93
C GLU A 39 -13.67 -13.06 -24.52
N LEU A 40 -13.22 -14.23 -24.05
CA LEU A 40 -12.43 -14.33 -22.82
C LEU A 40 -11.17 -13.47 -22.97
N LEU A 41 -10.85 -12.71 -21.92
CA LEU A 41 -9.62 -11.92 -21.86
C LEU A 41 -8.41 -12.83 -22.07
N THR A 42 -7.50 -12.41 -22.93
CA THR A 42 -6.19 -13.09 -23.10
C THR A 42 -5.39 -13.02 -21.79
N GLU A 43 -4.44 -13.92 -21.58
CA GLU A 43 -3.61 -13.91 -20.37
C GLU A 43 -2.85 -12.58 -20.19
N ASP A 44 -2.38 -11.98 -21.29
CA ASP A 44 -1.76 -10.65 -21.30
C ASP A 44 -2.74 -9.55 -20.87
N GLU A 45 -4.00 -9.62 -21.33
CA GLU A 45 -5.04 -8.67 -20.93
C GLU A 45 -5.46 -8.84 -19.47
N LYS A 46 -5.55 -10.07 -18.98
CA LYS A 46 -5.82 -10.35 -17.55
C LYS A 46 -4.71 -9.77 -16.69
N LYS A 47 -3.44 -9.98 -17.07
CA LYS A 47 -2.27 -9.44 -16.37
C LYS A 47 -2.28 -7.91 -16.36
N ALA A 48 -2.55 -7.29 -17.52
CA ALA A 48 -2.66 -5.84 -17.63
C ALA A 48 -3.81 -5.27 -16.77
N ASN A 49 -4.98 -5.90 -16.81
CA ASN A 49 -6.13 -5.48 -16.02
C ASN A 49 -5.90 -5.64 -14.52
N HIS A 50 -5.24 -6.73 -14.09
CA HIS A 50 -4.86 -6.94 -12.70
C HIS A 50 -3.94 -5.84 -12.19
N ILE A 51 -2.89 -5.50 -12.95
CA ILE A 51 -1.96 -4.41 -12.60
C ILE A 51 -2.71 -3.06 -12.51
N ALA A 52 -3.55 -2.76 -13.49
CA ALA A 52 -4.32 -1.52 -13.50
C ALA A 52 -5.30 -1.43 -12.33
N SER A 53 -6.00 -2.52 -12.03
CA SER A 53 -6.95 -2.59 -10.91
C SER A 53 -6.26 -2.42 -9.57
N GLU A 54 -5.10 -3.04 -9.38
CA GLU A 54 -4.33 -2.92 -8.14
C GLU A 54 -3.71 -1.51 -8.00
N GLN A 55 -3.23 -0.91 -9.09
CA GLN A 55 -2.76 0.48 -9.06
C GLN A 55 -3.89 1.45 -8.67
N LYS A 56 -5.09 1.28 -9.25
CA LYS A 56 -6.27 2.07 -8.88
C LYS A 56 -6.63 1.86 -7.40
N ARG A 57 -6.65 0.62 -6.92
CA ARG A 57 -6.90 0.30 -5.52
C ARG A 57 -5.92 1.02 -4.59
N ARG A 58 -4.61 0.96 -4.89
CA ARG A 58 -3.56 1.63 -4.12
C ARG A 58 -3.70 3.15 -4.14
N GLN A 59 -4.07 3.74 -5.28
CA GLN A 59 -4.27 5.17 -5.38
C GLN A 59 -5.48 5.65 -4.55
N ASN A 60 -6.56 4.87 -4.53
CA ASN A 60 -7.72 5.15 -3.69
C ASN A 60 -7.36 5.11 -2.20
N ILE A 61 -6.60 4.10 -1.76
CA ILE A 61 -6.12 4.00 -0.38
C ILE A 61 -5.28 5.24 -0.01
N ARG A 62 -4.33 5.63 -0.87
CA ARG A 62 -3.50 6.82 -0.65
C ARG A 62 -4.34 8.10 -0.53
N THR A 63 -5.34 8.25 -1.41
CA THR A 63 -6.26 9.40 -1.36
C THR A 63 -7.02 9.44 -0.03
N GLY A 64 -7.42 8.30 0.52
CA GLY A 64 -8.04 8.21 1.84
C GLY A 64 -7.09 8.69 2.96
N TYR A 65 -5.81 8.31 2.91
CA TYR A 65 -4.81 8.82 3.86
C TYR A 65 -4.60 10.33 3.73
N ASP A 66 -4.55 10.85 2.49
CA ASP A 66 -4.42 12.29 2.25
C ASP A 66 -5.61 13.07 2.85
N GLN A 67 -6.82 12.52 2.78
CA GLN A 67 -8.00 13.09 3.43
C GLN A 67 -7.89 13.07 4.96
N LEU A 68 -7.41 11.97 5.55
CA LEU A 68 -7.18 11.89 7.00
C LEU A 68 -6.18 12.95 7.47
N ILE A 69 -5.10 13.17 6.72
CA ILE A 69 -4.11 14.20 7.03
C ILE A 69 -4.73 15.60 7.03
N GLN A 70 -5.69 15.88 6.13
CA GLN A 70 -6.34 17.19 6.05
C GLN A 70 -7.33 17.46 7.20
N ILE A 71 -8.05 16.43 7.67
CA ILE A 71 -9.12 16.62 8.67
C ILE A 71 -8.62 16.54 10.11
N VAL A 72 -7.50 15.85 10.36
CA VAL A 72 -6.96 15.65 11.71
C VAL A 72 -5.95 16.78 12.01
N PRO A 73 -6.24 17.71 12.95
CA PRO A 73 -5.40 18.89 13.18
C PRO A 73 -3.99 18.59 13.69
N THR A 74 -3.79 17.41 14.27
CA THR A 74 -2.51 16.97 14.83
C THR A 74 -1.59 16.34 13.79
N LEU A 75 -2.05 16.16 12.55
CA LEU A 75 -1.26 15.66 11.44
C LEU A 75 -0.66 16.81 10.61
N THR A 76 0.56 16.60 10.12
CA THR A 76 1.21 17.54 9.21
C THR A 76 1.07 17.06 7.76
N PRO A 77 1.00 17.95 6.76
CA PRO A 77 0.98 17.56 5.35
C PRO A 77 2.20 16.74 4.90
N SER A 78 3.30 16.80 5.65
CA SER A 78 4.51 16.00 5.44
C SER A 78 4.42 14.58 6.01
N GLN A 79 3.38 14.24 6.77
CA GLN A 79 3.31 12.96 7.46
C GLN A 79 3.06 11.81 6.47
N ARG A 80 4.02 10.86 6.40
CA ARG A 80 3.95 9.71 5.48
C ARG A 80 3.68 8.37 6.15
N SER A 81 3.87 8.27 7.47
CA SER A 81 3.69 7.01 8.19
C SER A 81 2.21 6.66 8.34
N GLU A 82 1.74 5.63 7.62
CA GLU A 82 0.36 5.12 7.67
C GLU A 82 -0.06 4.76 9.10
N ALA A 83 0.81 4.10 9.86
CA ALA A 83 0.53 3.72 11.24
C ALA A 83 0.32 4.96 12.14
N LEU A 84 1.15 5.99 11.99
CA LEU A 84 1.01 7.21 12.79
C LEU A 84 -0.26 7.98 12.41
N ILE A 85 -0.59 8.05 11.11
CA ILE A 85 -1.82 8.70 10.63
C ILE A 85 -3.04 8.04 11.28
N LEU A 86 -3.11 6.70 11.26
CA LEU A 86 -4.20 5.96 11.89
C LEU A 86 -4.25 6.21 13.40
N GLN A 87 -3.10 6.16 14.08
CA GLN A 87 -3.04 6.40 15.53
C GLN A 87 -3.57 7.79 15.89
N LYS A 88 -3.09 8.84 15.22
CA LYS A 88 -3.52 10.24 15.46
C LYS A 88 -4.99 10.45 15.12
N THR A 89 -5.49 9.75 14.10
CA THR A 89 -6.92 9.76 13.76
C THR A 89 -7.76 9.19 14.90
N VAL A 90 -7.37 8.05 15.48
CA VAL A 90 -8.07 7.45 16.62
C VAL A 90 -8.03 8.36 17.85
N GLU A 91 -6.89 8.98 18.14
CA GLU A 91 -6.76 9.97 19.21
C GLU A 91 -7.73 11.14 19.00
N TYR A 92 -7.83 11.66 17.78
CA TYR A 92 -8.73 12.78 17.47
C TYR A 92 -10.21 12.41 17.57
N ILE A 93 -10.61 11.21 17.15
CA ILE A 93 -12.00 10.73 17.33
C ILE A 93 -12.36 10.70 18.83
N LYS A 94 -11.45 10.20 19.68
CA LYS A 94 -11.69 10.19 21.14
C LYS A 94 -11.82 11.60 21.71
N TYR A 95 -10.99 12.53 21.25
CA TYR A 95 -11.08 13.93 21.63
C TYR A 95 -12.44 14.54 21.25
N LEU A 96 -12.90 14.34 20.02
CA LEU A 96 -14.20 14.86 19.55
C LEU A 96 -15.39 14.30 20.36
N LEU A 97 -15.32 13.03 20.77
CA LEU A 97 -16.36 12.43 21.61
C LEU A 97 -16.40 13.07 23.01
N MET A 98 -15.24 13.29 23.62
CA MET A 98 -15.13 13.98 24.90
C MET A 98 -15.59 15.43 24.80
N GLU A 99 -15.17 16.15 23.77
CA GLU A 99 -15.58 17.54 23.52
C GLU A 99 -17.10 17.65 23.35
N ARG A 100 -17.72 16.73 22.62
CA ARG A 100 -19.18 16.65 22.49
C ARG A 100 -19.86 16.49 23.86
N GLU A 101 -19.40 15.56 24.69
CA GLU A 101 -19.99 15.32 26.02
C GLU A 101 -19.91 16.57 26.92
N ILE A 102 -18.77 17.27 26.90
CA ILE A 102 -18.59 18.52 27.63
C ILE A 102 -19.57 19.58 27.14
N LEU A 103 -19.69 19.77 25.81
CA LEU A 103 -20.58 20.77 25.22
C LEU A 103 -22.06 20.45 25.50
N GLU A 104 -22.45 19.18 25.44
CA GLU A 104 -23.82 18.74 25.78
C GLU A 104 -24.14 19.01 27.26
N GLY A 105 -23.18 18.80 28.17
CA GLY A 105 -23.30 19.19 29.58
C GLY A 105 -23.52 20.69 29.75
N GLN A 106 -22.69 21.51 29.09
CA GLN A 106 -22.81 22.97 29.16
C GLN A 106 -24.15 23.50 28.64
N VAL A 107 -24.64 22.96 27.52
CA VAL A 107 -25.94 23.34 26.96
C VAL A 107 -27.07 22.95 27.91
N SER A 108 -26.99 21.77 28.54
CA SER A 108 -27.98 21.31 29.52
C SER A 108 -28.03 22.18 30.76
N ASP A 109 -26.87 22.63 31.25
CA ASP A 109 -26.76 23.50 32.42
C ASP A 109 -27.16 24.95 32.11
N ALA A 110 -26.85 25.45 30.92
CA ALA A 110 -27.21 26.80 30.48
C ALA A 110 -28.70 26.96 30.13
N GLY A 111 -29.40 25.85 29.87
CA GLY A 111 -30.85 25.80 29.65
C GLY A 111 -31.69 25.71 30.93
N ARG A 112 -31.06 25.79 32.11
CA ARG A 112 -31.68 25.67 33.43
C ARG A 112 -31.69 27.00 34.17
#